data_AF-A0A7J4EJP7-F1
#
_entry.id   AF-A0A7J4EJP7-F1
#
_cell.length_a   1.000
_cell.length_b   1.000
_cell.length_c   1.000
_cell.angle_alpha   90.00
_cell.angle_beta   90.00
_cell.angle_gamma   90.00
#
_symmetry.space_group_name_H-M   'P 1'
#
loop_
_entity.id
_entity.type
_entity.pdbx_description
1 polymer ?
#
loop_
_entity_poly.entity_id
_entity_poly.type
_entity_poly.pdbx_seq_one_letter_code
_entity_poly.pdbx_strand_id
1 'polypeptide(L)' 'MDYIKKNIKEIYYVEPGYKVKGLILIGSSQIPIGINGNSIIFPFIKPCMGAYVLKIISASDEIKKLKNSRCA' A
#
# COMPACT_ATOMS: atom_id res chain seq x y z
N MET A 1 1.48 -1.44 -10.76
CA MET A 1 0.33 -1.71 -9.85
C MET A 1 -0.36 -3.04 -10.14
N ASP A 2 -0.41 -3.47 -11.40
CA ASP A 2 -1.01 -4.74 -11.82
C ASP A 2 -0.58 -5.96 -10.98
N TYR A 3 0.68 -6.02 -10.57
CA TYR A 3 1.19 -7.09 -9.70
C TYR A 3 0.34 -7.29 -8.44
N ILE A 4 0.00 -6.22 -7.72
CA ILE A 4 -0.77 -6.33 -6.48
C ILE A 4 -2.19 -6.84 -6.80
N LYS A 5 -2.83 -6.28 -7.83
CA LYS A 5 -4.18 -6.66 -8.26
C LYS A 5 -4.29 -8.12 -8.71
N LYS A 6 -3.23 -8.65 -9.33
CA LYS A 6 -3.21 -10.02 -9.87
C LYS A 6 -2.81 -11.08 -8.84
N ASN A 7 -1.97 -10.73 -7.87
CA ASN A 7 -1.34 -11.72 -6.99
C ASN A 7 -1.85 -11.69 -5.53
N ILE A 8 -2.55 -10.62 -5.13
CA ILE A 8 -2.98 -10.44 -3.74
C ILE A 8 -4.51 -10.46 -3.66
N LYS A 9 -5.06 -11.27 -2.75
CA LYS A 9 -6.52 -11.43 -2.60
C LYS A 9 -7.18 -10.28 -1.83
N GLU A 10 -6.55 -9.83 -0.74
CA GLU A 10 -7.08 -8.76 0.10
C GLU A 10 -6.42 -7.43 -0.31
N ILE A 11 -7.19 -6.54 -0.93
CA ILE A 11 -6.72 -5.26 -1.45
C ILE A 11 -7.59 -4.12 -0.91
N TYR A 12 -6.93 -3.05 -0.47
CA TYR A 12 -7.54 -1.77 -0.11
C TYR A 12 -7.03 -0.70 -1.05
N TYR A 13 -7.87 0.29 -1.31
CA TYR A 13 -7.52 1.45 -2.11
C TYR A 13 -7.40 2.66 -1.18
N VAL A 14 -6.33 3.42 -1.34
CA VAL A 14 -6.08 4.63 -0.57
C VAL A 14 -5.83 5.81 -1.50
N GLU A 15 -6.12 7.01 -1.02
CA GLU A 15 -5.82 8.24 -1.76
C GLU A 15 -4.30 8.50 -1.83
N PRO A 16 -3.82 9.17 -2.89
CA PRO A 16 -2.48 9.72 -2.92
C PRO A 16 -2.18 10.56 -1.67
N GLY A 17 -0.96 10.46 -1.16
CA GLY A 17 -0.58 11.11 0.10
C GLY A 17 -0.74 10.22 1.33
N TYR A 18 -1.41 9.07 1.23
CA TYR A 18 -1.46 8.08 2.31
C TYR A 18 -0.05 7.67 2.74
N LYS A 19 0.15 7.48 4.06
CA LYS A 19 1.46 7.16 4.64
C LYS A 19 1.49 5.74 5.19
N VAL A 20 2.44 4.95 4.69
CA VAL A 20 2.80 3.63 5.23
C VAL A 20 4.18 3.74 5.86
N LYS A 21 4.29 3.56 7.19
CA LYS A 21 5.56 3.76 7.94
C LYS A 21 6.29 5.07 7.60
N GLY A 22 5.54 6.16 7.42
CA GLY A 22 6.08 7.48 7.07
C GLY A 22 6.40 7.69 5.58
N LEU A 23 6.40 6.63 4.76
CA LEU A 23 6.54 6.75 3.31
C LEU A 23 5.25 7.26 2.69
N ILE A 24 5.33 8.37 1.98
CA ILE A 24 4.19 8.96 1.27
C ILE A 24 4.00 8.23 -0.05
N LEU A 25 2.80 7.70 -0.28
CA LEU A 25 2.46 7.05 -1.53
C LEU A 25 2.09 8.11 -2.58
N ILE A 26 2.83 8.10 -3.69
CA ILE A 26 2.65 9.01 -4.82
C ILE A 26 1.81 8.31 -5.89
N GLY A 27 0.77 8.98 -6.38
CA GLY A 27 -0.10 8.50 -7.44
C GLY A 27 -1.05 9.61 -7.91
N SER A 28 -1.62 9.45 -9.10
CA SER A 28 -2.65 10.35 -9.65
C SER A 28 -4.08 9.83 -9.42
N SER A 29 -4.21 8.60 -8.93
CA SER A 29 -5.48 7.93 -8.63
C SER A 29 -5.33 7.10 -7.36
N GLN A 30 -6.43 6.47 -6.95
CA GLN A 30 -6.41 5.51 -5.85
C GLN A 30 -5.33 4.44 -6.02
N ILE A 31 -4.59 4.22 -4.93
CA ILE A 31 -3.39 3.40 -4.87
C ILE A 31 -3.75 2.06 -4.20
N PRO A 32 -3.51 0.91 -4.85
CA PRO A 32 -3.81 -0.38 -4.26
C PRO A 32 -2.76 -0.78 -3.22
N ILE A 33 -3.21 -1.18 -2.04
CA ILE A 33 -2.42 -1.78 -0.97
C ILE A 33 -2.94 -3.18 -0.72
N GLY A 34 -2.08 -4.18 -0.86
CA GLY A 34 -2.38 -5.58 -0.59
C GLY A 34 -2.02 -5.99 0.83
N ILE A 35 -2.83 -6.86 1.43
CA ILE A 35 -2.52 -7.56 2.67
C ILE A 35 -2.27 -9.03 2.36
N ASN A 36 -1.17 -9.56 2.89
CA ASN A 36 -0.85 -10.98 2.82
C ASN A 36 -0.32 -11.47 4.18
N GLY A 37 -1.20 -12.11 4.95
CA GLY A 37 -0.93 -12.48 6.34
C GLY A 37 -0.58 -11.25 7.17
N ASN A 38 0.55 -11.28 7.87
CA ASN A 38 1.03 -10.13 8.64
C ASN A 38 1.94 -9.16 7.84
N SER A 39 1.78 -9.14 6.51
CA SER A 39 2.54 -8.26 5.63
C SER A 39 1.63 -7.31 4.86
N ILE A 40 2.13 -6.10 4.62
CA ILE A 40 1.50 -5.09 3.77
C ILE A 40 2.35 -4.89 2.52
N ILE A 41 1.71 -4.82 1.36
CA ILE A 41 2.35 -4.78 0.05
C ILE A 41 1.80 -3.57 -0.71
N PHE A 42 2.65 -2.67 -1.18
CA PHE A 42 2.20 -1.40 -1.79
C PHE A 42 3.18 -0.91 -2.86
N PRO A 43 2.70 -0.14 -3.84
CA PRO A 43 3.58 0.49 -4.82
C PRO A 43 4.29 1.68 -4.18
N PHE A 44 5.57 1.84 -4.50
CA PHE A 44 6.36 2.97 -4.04
C PHE A 44 7.14 3.55 -5.22
N ILE A 45 7.02 4.87 -5.42
CA ILE A 45 7.75 5.58 -6.48
C ILE A 45 8.93 6.29 -5.84
N LYS A 46 10.13 5.95 -6.30
CA LYS A 46 11.33 6.74 -6.02
C LYS A 46 11.59 7.65 -7.22
N PRO A 47 11.55 8.99 -7.08
CA PRO A 47 11.59 9.92 -8.22
C PRO A 47 12.74 9.70 -9.20
N CYS A 48 13.90 9.29 -8.70
CA CYS A 48 15.10 9.05 -9.51
C CYS A 48 15.24 7.60 -10.05
N MET A 49 14.44 6.64 -9.56
CA MET A 49 14.64 5.22 -9.87
C MET A 49 13.37 4.48 -10.31
N GLY A 50 12.23 5.17 -10.36
CA GLY A 50 10.98 4.63 -10.87
C GLY A 50 10.11 3.94 -9.81
N ALA A 51 9.27 3.01 -10.27
CA ALA A 51 8.22 2.38 -9.48
C ALA A 51 8.62 0.99 -8.99
N TYR A 52 8.40 0.76 -7.70
CA TYR A 52 8.68 -0.50 -6.99
C TYR A 52 7.41 -1.04 -6.36
N VAL A 53 7.41 -2.32 -6.02
CA VAL A 53 6.44 -2.92 -5.10
C VAL A 53 7.20 -3.31 -3.85
N LEU A 54 6.85 -2.71 -2.72
CA LEU A 54 7.45 -3.01 -1.44
C LEU A 54 6.55 -3.96 -0.66
N LYS A 55 7.17 -4.89 0.07
CA LYS A 55 6.52 -5.74 1.06
C LYS A 55 7.15 -5.46 2.42
N ILE A 56 6.36 -4.99 3.37
CA ILE A 56 6.80 -4.86 4.76
C ILE A 56 6.22 -6.03 5.55
N ILE A 57 7.11 -6.80 6.17
CA ILE A 57 6.78 -7.91 7.06
C ILE A 57 6.49 -7.36 8.47
N SER A 58 5.71 -8.09 9.26
CA SER A 58 5.34 -7.70 10.63
C SER A 58 4.68 -6.33 10.70
N ALA A 59 3.66 -6.13 9.86
CA ALA A 59 3.00 -4.85 9.63
C ALA A 59 1.63 -4.73 10.34
N SER A 60 1.45 -5.40 11.48
CA SER A 60 0.17 -5.46 12.21
C SER A 60 -0.48 -4.08 12.44
N ASP A 61 0.32 -3.07 12.80
CA ASP A 61 -0.18 -1.73 13.12
C ASP A 61 -0.63 -0.97 11.87
N GLU A 62 0.13 -1.08 10.77
CA GLU A 62 -0.26 -0.50 9.47
C GLU A 62 -1.50 -1.19 8.91
N ILE A 63 -1.63 -2.50 9.10
CA ILE A 63 -2.82 -3.27 8.71
C ILE A 63 -4.04 -2.78 9.51
N LYS A 64 -3.92 -2.61 10.83
CA LYS A 64 -5.01 -2.06 11.66
C LYS A 64 -5.39 -0.66 11.21
N LYS A 65 -4.41 0.22 10.99
CA LYS A 65 -4.61 1.59 10.51
C LYS A 65 -5.35 1.61 9.17
N LEU A 66 -4.91 0.80 8.21
CA LEU A 66 -5.52 0.67 6.88
C LEU A 66 -6.97 0.17 6.94
N LYS A 67 -7.26 -0.79 7.84
CA LYS A 67 -8.63 -1.30 8.03
C LYS A 67 -9.53 -0.26 8.70
N ASN A 68 -8.98 0.56 9.59
CA ASN A 68 -9.70 1.60 10.31
C ASN A 68 -9.91 2.89 9.49
N SER A 69 -9.09 3.14 8.46
CA SER A 69 -9.28 4.28 7.55
C SER A 69 -10.51 4.13 6.62
N ARG A 70 -11.40 3.16 6.86
CA ARG A 70 -12.64 2.89 6.11
C ARG A 70 -13.76 3.93 6.27
N CYS A 71 -13.49 5.10 6.85
CA CYS A 71 -14.47 6.17 7.00
C CYS A 71 -13.87 7.52 6.61
N ALA A 72 -14.04 7.91 5.36
CA ALA A 72 -14.23 9.29 4.89
C ALA A 72 -14.86 9.24 3.49
#